data_AF-X0Y7N8-F1
#
_entry.id   AF-X0Y7N8-F1
#
_cell.length_a   1.000
_cell.length_b   1.000
_cell.length_c   1.000
_cell.angle_alpha   90.00
_cell.angle_beta   90.00
_cell.angle_gamma   90.00
#
_symmetry.space_group_name_H-M   'P 1'
#
loop_
_entity.id
_entity.type
_entity.pdbx_description
1 polymer ?
#
loop_
_entity_poly.entity_id
_entity_poly.type
_entity_poly.pdbx_seq_one_letter_code
_entity_poly.pdbx_strand_id
1 'polypeptide(L)' 'AHSLNLELAEAEIKSRLAHLPPWQPRVNSGYLKRYAEAVTSASTGAVLKS' A
#
# COMPACT_ATOMS: atom_id res chain seq x y z
N ALA A 1 19.23 -16.91 -2.90
CA ALA A 1 18.20 -16.17 -3.68
C ALA A 1 17.47 -15.24 -2.73
N HIS A 2 17.26 -13.97 -3.11
CA HIS A 2 16.57 -12.95 -2.29
C HIS A 2 15.21 -12.61 -2.90
N SER A 3 14.40 -13.64 -3.14
CA SER A 3 13.10 -13.53 -3.79
C SER A 3 11.99 -14.00 -2.85
N LEU A 4 10.88 -13.26 -2.81
CA LEU A 4 9.63 -13.69 -2.20
C LEU A 4 8.60 -13.88 -3.31
N ASN A 5 8.23 -15.12 -3.58
CA ASN A 5 7.31 -15.48 -4.66
C ASN A 5 5.95 -15.91 -4.09
N LEU A 6 4.91 -15.75 -4.90
CA LEU A 6 3.53 -16.11 -4.56
C LEU A 6 3.05 -17.19 -5.53
N GLU A 7 2.50 -18.28 -5.02
CA GLU A 7 2.02 -19.43 -5.81
C GLU A 7 0.59 -19.17 -6.34
N LEU A 8 0.42 -18.08 -7.09
CA LEU A 8 -0.84 -17.73 -7.74
C LEU A 8 -0.59 -17.43 -9.22
N ALA A 9 -1.56 -17.77 -10.08
CA ALA A 9 -1.53 -17.37 -11.48
C ALA A 9 -1.68 -15.84 -11.60
N GLU A 10 -1.01 -15.24 -12.59
CA GLU A 10 -1.08 -13.79 -12.82
C GLU A 10 -2.51 -13.29 -13.08
N ALA A 11 -3.33 -14.11 -13.75
CA ALA A 11 -4.73 -13.79 -14.03
C ALA A 11 -5.54 -13.58 -12.73
N GLU A 12 -5.27 -14.39 -11.71
CA GLU A 12 -5.93 -14.29 -10.41
C GLU A 12 -5.49 -13.02 -9.67
N ILE A 13 -4.20 -12.68 -9.72
CA ILE A 13 -3.68 -11.44 -9.12
C ILE A 13 -4.34 -10.21 -9.77
N LYS A 14 -4.40 -10.18 -11.11
CA LYS A 14 -5.05 -9.11 -11.87
C LYS A 14 -6.53 -8.98 -11.51
N SER A 15 -7.23 -10.10 -11.39
CA SER A 15 -8.64 -10.14 -10.96
C SER A 15 -8.79 -9.53 -9.56
N ARG A 16 -8.00 -9.95 -8.57
CA ARG A 16 -8.09 -9.44 -7.18
C ARG A 16 -7.80 -7.94 -7.09
N LEU A 17 -6.80 -7.45 -7.82
CA LEU A 17 -6.46 -6.03 -7.84
C LEU A 17 -7.59 -5.18 -8.46
N ALA A 18 -8.27 -5.69 -9.50
CA ALA A 18 -9.41 -5.01 -10.11
C ALA A 18 -10.62 -4.89 -9.18
N HIS A 19 -10.78 -5.83 -8.23
CA HIS A 19 -11.87 -5.83 -7.25
C HIS A 19 -11.50 -5.14 -5.92
N LEU A 20 -10.29 -4.57 -5.81
CA LEU A 20 -9.84 -3.96 -4.57
C LEU A 20 -10.61 -2.65 -4.32
N PRO A 21 -11.27 -2.48 -3.16
CA PRO A 21 -11.93 -1.22 -2.84
C PRO A 21 -10.91 -0.08 -2.66
N PRO A 22 -11.36 1.18 -2.78
CA PRO A 22 -10.51 2.33 -2.46
C PRO A 22 -9.95 2.23 -1.04
N TRP A 23 -8.67 2.51 -0.89
CA TRP A 23 -8.02 2.52 0.42
C TRP A 23 -8.48 3.73 1.24
N GLN A 24 -8.59 3.54 2.57
CA GLN A 24 -8.83 4.62 3.53
C GLN A 24 -7.94 4.45 4.78
N PRO A 25 -7.48 5.56 5.39
CA PRO A 25 -6.77 5.51 6.67
C PRO A 25 -7.64 4.86 7.77
N ARG A 26 -7.01 4.12 8.68
CA ARG A 26 -7.70 3.60 9.87
C ARG A 26 -8.03 4.69 10.88
N VAL A 27 -7.14 5.69 11.00
CA VAL A 27 -7.31 6.85 11.87
C VAL A 27 -7.70 8.04 11.01
N ASN A 28 -8.88 8.59 11.28
CA ASN A 28 -9.50 9.61 10.45
C ASN A 28 -9.30 11.04 10.97
N SER A 29 -8.43 11.23 11.98
CA SER A 29 -8.18 12.54 12.58
C SER A 29 -6.73 12.71 13.06
N GLY A 30 -6.37 13.97 13.30
CA GLY A 30 -5.07 14.35 13.85
C GLY A 30 -3.88 14.04 12.93
N TYR A 31 -2.71 13.95 13.55
CA TYR A 31 -1.45 13.78 12.82
C TYR A 31 -1.35 12.42 12.10
N LEU A 32 -1.94 11.36 12.65
CA LEU A 32 -1.86 10.02 12.05
C LEU A 32 -2.63 9.92 10.73
N LYS A 33 -3.73 10.67 10.58
CA LYS A 33 -4.40 10.81 9.29
C LYS A 33 -3.46 11.42 8.26
N ARG A 34 -2.87 12.58 8.58
CA ARG A 34 -1.90 13.28 7.71
C ARG A 34 -0.71 12.39 7.36
N TYR A 35 -0.17 11.66 8.34
CA TYR A 35 0.96 10.76 8.11
C TYR A 35 0.59 9.64 7.13
N ALA A 36 -0.56 8.98 7.32
CA ALA A 36 -1.02 7.92 6.45
C ALA A 36 -1.28 8.40 5.01
N GLU A 37 -1.67 9.67 4.83
CA GLU A 37 -1.91 10.27 3.51
C GLU A 37 -0.62 10.72 2.80
N ALA A 38 0.42 11.11 3.54
CA ALA A 38 1.61 11.78 2.97
C ALA A 38 2.89 10.93 2.92
N VAL A 39 2.98 9.84 3.69
CA VAL A 39 4.21 9.03 3.79
C VAL A 39 4.48 8.21 2.53
N THR A 40 5.76 8.13 2.11
CA THR A 40 6.20 7.28 1.00
C THR A 40 6.47 5.84 1.42
N SER A 41 6.75 4.96 0.46
CA SER A 41 7.05 3.55 0.76
C SER A 41 8.31 3.43 1.64
N ALA A 42 8.36 2.39 2.48
CA ALA A 42 9.52 2.10 3.31
C ALA A 42 10.81 1.90 2.48
N SER A 43 10.69 1.34 1.28
CA SER A 43 11.81 1.21 0.33
C SER A 43 12.37 2.55 -0.15
N THR A 44 11.57 3.62 -0.12
CA THR A 44 11.99 4.99 -0.45
C THR A 44 12.31 5.82 0.81
N GLY A 45 12.39 5.20 1.98
CA GLY A 45 12.77 5.85 3.23
C GLY A 45 11.61 6.37 4.09
N ALA A 46 10.34 6.12 3.72
CA ALA A 46 9.16 6.54 4.49
C ALA A 46 9.15 8.04 4.85
N VAL A 47 9.56 8.88 3.91
CA VAL A 47 9.57 10.34 4.06
C VAL A 47 8.18 10.91 3.74
N LEU A 48 7.86 12.08 4.29
CA LEU A 48 6.62 12.77 3.93
C LEU A 48 6.83 13.54 2.63
N LYS A 49 5.94 13.36 1.65
CA LYS A 49 5.92 14.23 0.47
C LYS A 49 5.42 15.61 0.87
N SER A 50 6.15 16.65 0.44
CA SER A 50 5.79 18.06 0.59
C SER A 50 4.63 18.45 -0.32
#